data_AF-A0A956KA48-F1
#
_entry.id   AF-A0A956KA48-F1
#
_cell.length_a   1.000
_cell.length_b   1.000
_cell.length_c   1.000
_cell.angle_alpha   90.00
_cell.angle_beta   90.00
_cell.angle_gamma   90.00
#
_symmetry.space_group_name_H-M   'P 1'
#
loop_
_entity.id
_entity.type
_entity.pdbx_description
1 polymer ?
#
loop_
_entity_poly.entity_id
_entity_poly.type
_entity_poly.pdbx_seq_one_letter_code
_entity_poly.pdbx_strand_id
1 'polypeptide(L)'
;EIVPWSRLPGALRRYDPKKRQLLLSELLPTRSRRFQLAHQWCLLEHGELLDHHAEDPRFFSAASRSLARVSLANYFAGAVLMPYGPFLDAAKRERYDVDVLGRRYRVGFEQVCHRLTTLRRPKAEGIPFHMLRIDVAGNISKRFSGSGIRFARFGGACPRWNVFQAFMTPGMIRVQVGQMPDGRTFFCIARTI
;
A
#
# COMPACT_ATOMS: atom_id res chain seq x y z
N GLU A 1 16.80 -16.16 -5.21
CA GLU A 1 16.93 -17.31 -4.29
C GLU A 1 16.17 -17.01 -3.00
N ILE A 2 15.51 -18.01 -2.41
CA ILE A 2 14.96 -17.90 -1.06
C ILE A 2 16.00 -18.47 -0.11
N VAL A 3 16.37 -17.70 0.91
CA VAL A 3 17.46 -18.08 1.84
C VAL A 3 16.97 -18.11 3.29
N PRO A 4 17.61 -18.94 4.15
CA PRO A 4 17.30 -18.97 5.57
C PRO A 4 17.50 -17.62 6.25
N TRP A 5 16.76 -17.36 7.33
CA TRP A 5 16.88 -16.11 8.11
C TRP A 5 18.33 -15.78 8.49
N SER A 6 19.12 -16.79 8.86
CA SER A 6 20.52 -16.63 9.28
C SER A 6 21.43 -16.02 8.20
N ARG A 7 21.07 -16.12 6.91
CA ARG A 7 21.81 -15.51 5.80
C ARG A 7 21.39 -14.05 5.53
N LEU A 8 20.26 -13.59 6.06
CA LEU A 8 19.74 -12.23 5.93
C LEU A 8 19.20 -11.70 7.28
N PRO A 9 20.04 -11.57 8.32
CA PRO A 9 19.59 -11.06 9.61
C PRO A 9 19.13 -9.60 9.46
N GLY A 10 17.88 -9.32 9.86
CA GLY A 10 17.30 -7.98 9.83
C GLY A 10 16.86 -7.47 8.44
N ALA A 11 17.00 -8.26 7.38
CA ALA A 11 16.61 -7.87 6.03
C ALA A 11 15.68 -8.90 5.38
N LEU A 12 14.60 -8.42 4.74
CA LEU A 12 13.68 -9.28 4.01
C LEU A 12 14.12 -9.51 2.55
N ARG A 13 14.96 -8.63 2.00
CA ARG A 13 15.45 -8.66 0.63
C ARG A 13 16.85 -8.08 0.56
N ARG A 14 17.73 -8.70 -0.23
CA ARG A 14 19.04 -8.14 -0.60
C ARG A 14 19.37 -8.45 -2.05
N TYR A 15 19.80 -7.45 -2.80
CA TYR A 15 20.29 -7.62 -4.17
C TYR A 15 21.81 -7.48 -4.20
N ASP A 16 22.49 -8.43 -4.81
CA ASP A 16 23.92 -8.37 -5.13
C ASP A 16 24.10 -8.00 -6.61
N PRO A 17 24.57 -6.77 -6.92
CA PRO A 17 24.74 -6.34 -8.30
C PRO A 17 25.89 -7.04 -9.02
N LYS A 18 26.93 -7.51 -8.30
CA LYS A 18 28.08 -8.21 -8.90
C LYS A 18 27.67 -9.60 -9.38
N LYS A 19 26.90 -10.32 -8.55
CA LYS A 19 26.39 -11.66 -8.87
C LYS A 19 25.06 -11.65 -9.63
N ARG A 20 24.41 -10.48 -9.76
CA ARG A 20 23.04 -10.32 -10.25
C ARG A 20 22.05 -11.24 -9.53
N GLN A 21 22.25 -11.41 -8.22
CA GLN A 21 21.48 -12.32 -7.39
C GLN A 21 20.56 -11.55 -6.45
N LEU A 22 19.27 -11.89 -6.48
CA LEU A 22 18.29 -11.40 -5.53
C LEU A 22 18.01 -12.47 -4.47
N LEU A 23 18.34 -12.17 -3.22
CA LEU A 23 18.07 -13.00 -2.06
C LEU A 23 16.79 -12.50 -1.36
N LEU A 24 15.89 -13.42 -1.10
CA LEU A 24 14.65 -13.19 -0.36
C LEU A 24 14.67 -14.01 0.93
N SER A 25 14.35 -13.39 2.07
CA SER A 25 14.27 -14.11 3.34
C SER A 25 13.09 -15.10 3.30
N GLU A 26 13.28 -16.30 3.85
CA GLU A 26 12.21 -17.29 4.02
C GLU A 26 11.05 -16.78 4.88
N LEU A 27 11.32 -15.84 5.79
CA LEU A 27 10.32 -15.18 6.65
C LEU A 27 9.32 -14.32 5.86
N LEU A 28 9.60 -14.00 4.60
CA LEU A 28 8.64 -13.30 3.75
C LEU A 28 7.44 -14.21 3.45
N PRO A 29 6.20 -13.75 3.74
CA PRO A 29 5.01 -14.42 3.27
C PRO A 29 5.07 -14.62 1.75
N THR A 30 4.63 -15.77 1.26
CA THR A 30 4.70 -16.13 -0.17
C THR A 30 4.10 -15.06 -1.07
N ARG A 31 2.96 -14.46 -0.69
CA ARG A 31 2.31 -13.35 -1.39
C ARG A 31 3.21 -12.10 -1.53
N SER A 32 4.05 -11.84 -0.52
CA SER A 32 4.95 -10.69 -0.49
C SER A 32 6.20 -10.91 -1.35
N ARG A 33 6.59 -12.16 -1.64
CA ARG A 33 7.78 -12.45 -2.46
C ARG A 33 7.63 -11.89 -3.88
N ARG A 34 6.47 -12.09 -4.52
CA ARG A 34 6.17 -11.53 -5.86
C ARG A 34 6.26 -10.00 -5.87
N PHE A 35 5.81 -9.36 -4.80
CA PHE A 35 5.90 -7.90 -4.64
C PHE A 35 7.36 -7.45 -4.52
N GLN A 36 8.18 -8.17 -3.75
CA GLN A 36 9.60 -7.87 -3.62
C GLN A 36 10.37 -8.06 -4.93
N LEU A 37 10.00 -9.06 -5.73
CA LEU A 37 10.53 -9.25 -7.09
C LEU A 37 10.19 -8.06 -7.99
N ALA A 38 8.90 -7.70 -8.08
CA ALA A 38 8.45 -6.57 -8.91
C ALA A 38 9.07 -5.23 -8.46
N HIS A 39 9.23 -5.04 -7.15
CA HIS A 39 9.93 -3.88 -6.61
C HIS A 39 11.40 -3.87 -7.02
N GLN A 40 12.12 -4.98 -6.89
CA GLN A 40 13.53 -5.01 -7.27
C GLN A 40 13.69 -4.84 -8.79
N TRP A 41 12.80 -5.44 -9.58
CA TRP A 41 12.76 -5.25 -11.02
C TRP A 41 12.64 -3.77 -11.40
N CYS A 42 11.74 -3.03 -10.74
CA CYS A 42 11.60 -1.58 -10.91
C CYS A 42 12.91 -0.83 -10.66
N LEU A 43 13.61 -1.16 -9.55
CA LEU A 43 14.86 -0.48 -9.20
C LEU A 43 15.98 -0.74 -10.21
N LEU A 44 15.95 -1.87 -10.91
CA LEU A 44 16.97 -2.24 -11.89
C LEU A 44 16.69 -1.63 -13.26
N GLU A 45 15.45 -1.72 -13.75
CA GLU A 45 15.11 -1.37 -15.13
C GLU A 45 14.57 0.06 -15.29
N HIS A 46 14.08 0.66 -14.20
CA HIS A 46 13.38 1.95 -14.26
C HIS A 46 14.04 2.99 -13.36
N GLY A 47 15.34 2.86 -13.10
CA GLY A 47 16.07 3.74 -12.20
C GLY A 47 15.97 5.22 -12.60
N GLU A 48 16.23 5.54 -13.86
CA GLU A 48 16.18 6.92 -14.37
C GLU A 48 14.76 7.52 -14.29
N LEU A 49 13.73 6.73 -14.61
CA LEU A 49 12.34 7.16 -14.49
C LEU A 49 11.95 7.47 -13.04
N LEU A 50 12.43 6.65 -12.09
CA LEU A 50 12.21 6.90 -10.67
C LEU A 50 12.93 8.17 -10.21
N ASP A 51 14.16 8.41 -10.68
CA ASP A 51 14.94 9.60 -10.33
C ASP A 51 14.27 10.86 -10.87
N HIS A 52 13.85 10.86 -12.13
CA HIS A 52 13.09 11.97 -12.72
C HIS A 52 11.87 12.37 -11.88
N HIS A 53 11.08 11.40 -11.43
CA HIS A 53 9.93 11.68 -10.55
C HIS A 53 10.32 12.06 -9.11
N ALA A 54 11.49 11.61 -8.62
CA ALA A 54 12.00 11.95 -7.30
C ALA A 54 12.68 13.33 -7.26
N GLU A 55 12.93 13.96 -8.41
CA GLU A 55 13.49 15.32 -8.52
C GLU A 55 12.44 16.44 -8.34
N ASP A 56 11.17 16.08 -8.11
CA ASP A 56 10.09 17.03 -7.88
C ASP A 56 10.46 18.08 -6.81
N PRO A 57 10.24 19.39 -7.06
CA PRO A 57 10.59 20.47 -6.14
C PRO A 57 9.98 20.35 -4.73
N ARG A 58 8.91 19.55 -4.56
CA ARG A 58 8.29 19.27 -3.26
C ARG A 58 9.18 18.40 -2.35
N PHE A 59 10.23 17.77 -2.87
CA PHE A 59 11.17 16.96 -2.10
C PHE A 59 12.44 17.76 -1.76
N PHE A 60 12.46 18.31 -0.55
CA PHE A 60 13.47 19.27 -0.09
C PHE A 60 14.77 18.67 0.46
N SER A 61 14.85 17.35 0.65
CA SER A 61 16.05 16.67 1.18
C SER A 61 16.40 15.39 0.45
N ALA A 62 17.68 15.00 0.46
CA ALA A 62 18.14 13.74 -0.10
C ALA A 62 17.41 12.52 0.49
N ALA A 63 17.08 12.58 1.79
CA ALA A 63 16.27 11.57 2.46
C ALA A 63 14.84 11.50 1.90
N SER A 64 14.20 12.65 1.66
CA SER A 64 12.85 12.69 1.06
C SER A 64 12.83 12.14 -0.37
N ARG A 65 13.86 12.43 -1.18
CA ARG A 65 14.01 11.89 -2.54
C ARG A 65 14.24 10.38 -2.53
N SER A 66 15.08 9.89 -1.61
CA SER A 66 15.29 8.45 -1.41
C SER A 66 14.00 7.74 -1.03
N LEU A 67 13.20 8.33 -0.12
CA LEU A 67 11.91 7.79 0.28
C LEU A 67 10.88 7.84 -0.87
N ALA A 68 10.91 8.89 -1.70
CA ALA A 68 10.07 9.00 -2.89
C ALA A 68 10.40 7.87 -3.88
N ARG A 69 11.68 7.62 -4.17
CA ARG A 69 12.13 6.50 -5.02
C ARG A 69 11.63 5.15 -4.52
N VAL A 70 11.74 4.89 -3.22
CA VAL A 70 11.20 3.66 -2.61
C VAL A 70 9.68 3.59 -2.74
N SER A 71 8.98 4.70 -2.54
CA SER A 71 7.52 4.77 -2.65
C SER A 71 7.02 4.53 -4.08
N LEU A 72 7.72 5.08 -5.07
CA LEU A 72 7.45 4.87 -6.49
C LEU A 72 7.73 3.42 -6.92
N ALA A 73 8.80 2.80 -6.43
CA ALA A 73 9.07 1.38 -6.67
C ALA A 73 8.00 0.47 -6.04
N ASN A 74 7.49 0.82 -4.85
CA ASN A 74 6.34 0.15 -4.24
C ASN A 74 5.05 0.33 -5.06
N TYR A 75 4.82 1.53 -5.59
CA TYR A 75 3.70 1.82 -6.49
C TYR A 75 3.77 0.95 -7.74
N PHE A 76 4.94 0.90 -8.39
CA PHE A 76 5.18 0.06 -9.56
C PHE A 76 4.91 -1.41 -9.27
N ALA A 77 5.44 -1.94 -8.17
CA ALA A 77 5.23 -3.34 -7.79
C ALA A 77 3.73 -3.65 -7.61
N GLY A 78 2.97 -2.75 -6.98
CA GLY A 78 1.52 -2.87 -6.89
C GLY A 78 0.84 -2.84 -8.26
N ALA A 79 1.26 -1.95 -9.16
CA ALA A 79 0.71 -1.82 -10.51
C ALA A 79 1.03 -3.01 -11.42
N VAL A 80 2.18 -3.65 -11.26
CA VAL A 80 2.56 -4.89 -11.97
C VAL A 80 1.72 -6.08 -11.49
N LEU A 81 1.57 -6.24 -10.16
CA LEU A 81 0.77 -7.34 -9.63
C LEU A 81 -0.73 -7.17 -9.82
N MET A 82 -1.20 -5.93 -9.92
CA MET A 82 -2.59 -5.56 -10.13
C MET A 82 -2.70 -4.58 -11.33
N PRO A 83 -2.62 -5.09 -12.58
CA PRO A 83 -2.68 -4.27 -13.78
C PRO A 83 -3.94 -3.42 -13.84
N TYR A 84 -3.81 -2.16 -14.27
CA TYR A 84 -4.84 -1.13 -14.05
C TYR A 84 -6.23 -1.51 -14.55
N GLY A 85 -6.38 -1.81 -15.85
CA GLY A 85 -7.66 -2.16 -16.47
C GLY A 85 -8.29 -3.42 -15.86
N PRO A 86 -7.60 -4.58 -15.92
CA PRO A 86 -8.10 -5.82 -15.33
C PRO A 86 -8.47 -5.69 -13.84
N PHE A 87 -7.68 -4.94 -13.07
CA PHE A 87 -7.96 -4.72 -11.65
C PHE A 87 -9.18 -3.83 -11.43
N LEU A 88 -9.33 -2.74 -12.19
CA LEU A 88 -10.51 -1.88 -12.12
C LEU A 88 -11.79 -2.62 -12.49
N ASP A 89 -11.75 -3.42 -13.56
CA ASP A 89 -12.91 -4.20 -14.02
C ASP A 89 -13.30 -5.25 -12.97
N ALA A 90 -12.30 -5.95 -12.42
CA ALA A 90 -12.52 -6.87 -11.31
C ALA A 90 -13.10 -6.14 -10.08
N ALA A 91 -12.55 -4.99 -9.70
CA ALA A 91 -13.04 -4.23 -8.55
C ALA A 91 -14.51 -3.80 -8.73
N LYS A 92 -14.89 -3.33 -9.92
CA LYS A 92 -16.28 -2.99 -10.22
C LYS A 92 -17.20 -4.22 -10.19
N ARG A 93 -16.79 -5.32 -10.83
CA ARG A 93 -17.57 -6.56 -10.89
C ARG A 93 -17.83 -7.16 -9.51
N GLU A 94 -16.80 -7.23 -8.67
CA GLU A 94 -16.89 -7.79 -7.31
C GLU A 94 -17.35 -6.76 -6.28
N ARG A 95 -17.86 -5.59 -6.71
CA ARG A 95 -18.33 -4.51 -5.82
C ARG A 95 -17.32 -4.11 -4.75
N TYR A 96 -16.04 -4.07 -5.13
CA TYR A 96 -14.90 -3.69 -4.30
C TYR A 96 -14.64 -4.61 -3.09
N ASP A 97 -15.06 -5.88 -3.14
CA ASP A 97 -14.71 -6.87 -2.13
C ASP A 97 -13.17 -7.10 -2.08
N VAL A 98 -12.55 -6.60 -1.02
CA VAL A 98 -11.09 -6.59 -0.85
C VAL A 98 -10.52 -8.00 -0.70
N ASP A 99 -11.27 -8.93 -0.08
CA ASP A 99 -10.81 -10.29 0.13
C ASP A 99 -10.89 -11.10 -1.17
N VAL A 100 -11.96 -10.94 -1.95
CA VAL A 100 -12.07 -11.56 -3.28
C VAL A 100 -10.97 -11.05 -4.20
N LEU A 101 -10.73 -9.74 -4.23
CA LEU A 101 -9.65 -9.13 -5.03
C LEU A 101 -8.27 -9.64 -4.57
N GLY A 102 -8.03 -9.72 -3.26
CA GLY A 102 -6.78 -10.21 -2.70
C GLY A 102 -6.48 -11.65 -3.13
N ARG A 103 -7.50 -12.53 -3.10
CA ARG A 103 -7.39 -13.92 -3.57
C ARG A 103 -7.13 -13.99 -5.08
N ARG A 104 -7.87 -13.23 -5.89
CA ARG A 104 -7.74 -13.21 -7.36
C ARG A 104 -6.35 -12.80 -7.83
N TYR A 105 -5.78 -11.76 -7.23
CA TYR A 105 -4.45 -11.24 -7.60
C TYR A 105 -3.31 -11.85 -6.77
N ARG A 106 -3.63 -12.70 -5.77
CA ARG A 106 -2.69 -13.34 -4.83
C ARG A 106 -1.84 -12.31 -4.07
N VAL A 107 -2.49 -11.27 -3.57
CA VAL A 107 -1.90 -10.16 -2.81
C VAL A 107 -2.58 -10.02 -1.44
N GLY A 108 -1.91 -9.36 -0.50
CA GLY A 108 -2.45 -9.09 0.83
C GLY A 108 -3.48 -7.95 0.84
N PHE A 109 -4.29 -7.89 1.90
CA PHE A 109 -5.31 -6.86 2.10
C PHE A 109 -4.77 -5.44 1.99
N GLU A 110 -3.65 -5.13 2.67
CA GLU A 110 -3.01 -3.81 2.58
C GLU A 110 -2.63 -3.45 1.12
N GLN A 111 -2.17 -4.42 0.33
CA GLN A 111 -1.79 -4.19 -1.06
C GLN A 111 -3.01 -3.88 -1.94
N VAL A 112 -4.13 -4.59 -1.73
CA VAL A 112 -5.39 -4.29 -2.43
C VAL A 112 -5.90 -2.90 -2.06
N CYS A 113 -5.96 -2.57 -0.76
CA CYS A 113 -6.37 -1.24 -0.30
C CYS A 113 -5.49 -0.14 -0.90
N HIS A 114 -4.18 -0.33 -0.92
CA HIS A 114 -3.25 0.62 -1.54
C HIS A 114 -3.46 0.71 -3.06
N ARG A 115 -3.82 -0.38 -3.74
CA ARG A 115 -4.09 -0.30 -5.18
C ARG A 115 -5.36 0.50 -5.47
N LEU A 116 -6.41 0.29 -4.67
CA LEU A 116 -7.70 0.98 -4.80
C LEU A 116 -7.57 2.51 -4.68
N THR A 117 -6.66 3.01 -3.84
CA THR A 117 -6.41 4.47 -3.73
C THR A 117 -5.76 5.08 -4.97
N THR A 118 -5.24 4.27 -5.89
CA THR A 118 -4.48 4.74 -7.07
C THR A 118 -5.27 4.67 -8.38
N LEU A 119 -6.55 4.28 -8.33
CA LEU A 119 -7.40 4.14 -9.53
C LEU A 119 -7.94 5.50 -10.01
N ARG A 120 -7.02 6.37 -10.44
CA ARG A 120 -7.27 7.77 -10.83
C ARG A 120 -6.82 8.13 -12.25
N ARG A 121 -6.74 7.14 -13.16
CA ARG A 121 -6.41 7.39 -14.58
C ARG A 121 -7.60 8.12 -15.21
N PRO A 122 -7.39 9.27 -15.89
CA PRO A 122 -8.47 9.98 -16.56
C PRO A 122 -9.28 9.06 -17.48
N LYS A 123 -10.60 9.24 -17.50
CA LYS A 123 -11.58 8.42 -18.25
C LYS A 123 -11.73 6.96 -17.79
N ALA A 124 -10.98 6.50 -16.79
CA ALA A 124 -11.04 5.14 -16.27
C ALA A 124 -10.94 5.12 -14.73
N GLU A 125 -11.64 6.02 -14.05
CA GLU A 125 -11.53 6.18 -12.61
C GLU A 125 -12.32 5.10 -11.84
N GLY A 126 -11.77 4.70 -10.69
CA GLY A 126 -12.48 3.96 -9.65
C GLY A 126 -13.04 4.87 -8.57
N ILE A 127 -13.65 4.28 -7.54
CA ILE A 127 -14.09 5.03 -6.35
C ILE A 127 -12.88 5.77 -5.75
N PRO A 128 -13.01 7.06 -5.40
CA PRO A 128 -11.95 7.81 -4.76
C PRO A 128 -11.80 7.35 -3.29
N PHE A 129 -10.91 6.39 -3.05
CA PHE A 129 -10.63 5.89 -1.70
C PHE A 129 -9.68 6.79 -0.91
N HIS A 130 -9.80 6.72 0.41
CA HIS A 130 -8.74 7.06 1.33
C HIS A 130 -8.23 5.78 2.01
N MET A 131 -7.00 5.82 2.52
CA MET A 131 -6.41 4.71 3.27
C MET A 131 -5.55 5.24 4.41
N LEU A 132 -5.74 4.63 5.58
CA LEU A 132 -4.85 4.79 6.71
C LEU A 132 -4.25 3.45 7.13
N ARG A 133 -3.03 3.50 7.65
CA ARG A 133 -2.44 2.43 8.45
C ARG A 133 -2.07 2.97 9.82
N ILE A 134 -2.65 2.40 10.86
CA ILE A 134 -2.53 2.84 12.24
C ILE A 134 -2.11 1.64 13.12
N ASP A 135 -1.41 1.91 14.22
CA ASP A 135 -1.20 0.92 15.29
C ASP A 135 -2.20 1.10 16.44
N VAL A 136 -2.13 0.23 17.45
CA VAL A 136 -3.05 0.25 18.60
C VAL A 136 -2.91 1.53 19.45
N ALA A 137 -1.74 2.16 19.42
CA ALA A 137 -1.48 3.43 20.12
C ALA A 137 -1.99 4.65 19.34
N GLY A 138 -2.47 4.46 18.11
CA GLY A 138 -2.98 5.53 17.27
C GLY A 138 -1.92 6.16 16.36
N ASN A 139 -0.70 5.62 16.28
CA ASN A 139 0.33 6.14 15.38
C ASN A 139 -0.02 5.80 13.94
N ILE A 140 -0.13 6.83 13.11
CA ILE A 140 -0.45 6.66 11.69
C ILE A 140 0.84 6.59 10.88
N SER A 141 1.09 5.43 10.27
CA SER A 141 2.29 5.16 9.47
C SER A 141 2.08 5.28 7.96
N LYS A 142 0.83 5.28 7.48
CA LYS A 142 0.49 5.55 6.06
C LYS A 142 -0.80 6.37 5.96
N ARG A 143 -0.80 7.34 5.04
CA ARG A 143 -1.96 8.21 4.74
C ARG A 143 -2.09 8.41 3.24
N PHE A 144 -3.24 8.05 2.69
CA PHE A 144 -3.64 8.37 1.32
C PHE A 144 -5.03 9.01 1.37
N SER A 145 -5.21 10.18 0.74
CA SER A 145 -6.49 10.87 0.70
C SER A 145 -6.91 11.12 -0.74
N GLY A 146 -7.69 10.19 -1.30
CA GLY A 146 -8.37 10.37 -2.58
C GLY A 146 -9.84 10.80 -2.41
N SER A 147 -10.49 10.43 -1.31
CA SER A 147 -11.92 10.70 -1.06
C SER A 147 -12.24 12.13 -0.61
N GLY A 148 -11.22 12.96 -0.37
CA GLY A 148 -11.38 14.29 0.21
C GLY A 148 -11.62 14.33 1.72
N ILE A 149 -11.54 13.19 2.42
CA ILE A 149 -11.51 13.16 3.89
C ILE A 149 -10.25 13.88 4.38
N ARG A 150 -10.42 14.74 5.38
CA ARG A 150 -9.31 15.49 5.99
C ARG A 150 -8.93 14.80 7.28
N PHE A 151 -7.78 14.12 7.26
CA PHE A 151 -7.19 13.60 8.49
C PHE A 151 -6.50 14.73 9.23
N ALA A 152 -6.72 14.83 10.54
CA ALA A 152 -5.96 15.75 11.37
C ALA A 152 -4.46 15.42 11.23
N ARG A 153 -3.64 16.44 10.92
CA ARG A 153 -2.18 16.28 10.80
C ARG A 153 -1.54 16.14 12.18
N PHE A 154 -2.16 16.77 13.18
CA PHE A 154 -1.79 16.78 14.59
C PHE A 154 -3.02 16.40 15.42
N GLY A 155 -2.83 15.70 16.54
CA GLY A 155 -3.91 15.10 17.32
C GLY A 155 -4.21 13.65 16.92
N GLY A 156 -4.57 12.83 17.90
CA GLY A 156 -4.91 11.41 17.69
C GLY A 156 -6.15 11.25 16.80
N ALA A 157 -6.25 10.10 16.12
CA ALA A 157 -7.47 9.76 15.41
C ALA A 157 -8.63 9.56 16.41
N CYS A 158 -9.86 9.92 16.00
CA CYS A 158 -11.03 9.79 16.88
C CYS A 158 -11.21 8.33 17.33
N PRO A 159 -11.25 8.02 18.64
CA PRO A 159 -11.33 6.65 19.13
C PRO A 159 -12.64 5.94 18.77
N ARG A 160 -13.68 6.70 18.38
CA ARG A 160 -14.95 6.16 17.84
C ARG A 160 -14.83 5.61 16.41
N TRP A 161 -13.70 5.80 15.76
CA TRP A 161 -13.51 5.35 14.39
C TRP A 161 -13.19 3.85 14.33
N ASN A 162 -13.78 3.14 13.38
CA ASN A 162 -13.74 1.68 13.25
C ASN A 162 -12.33 1.10 13.11
N VAL A 163 -11.34 1.91 12.72
CA VAL A 163 -9.94 1.52 12.71
C VAL A 163 -9.44 1.08 14.08
N PHE A 164 -9.95 1.68 15.17
CA PHE A 164 -9.61 1.26 16.54
C PHE A 164 -10.40 0.02 16.95
N GLN A 165 -11.66 -0.09 16.54
CA GLN A 165 -12.48 -1.29 16.78
C GLN A 165 -11.92 -2.54 16.08
N ALA A 166 -11.19 -2.37 14.98
CA ALA A 166 -10.54 -3.48 14.28
C ALA A 166 -9.56 -4.24 15.19
N PHE A 167 -8.87 -3.56 16.12
CA PHE A 167 -7.97 -4.22 17.07
C PHE A 167 -8.69 -5.13 18.07
N MET A 168 -9.96 -4.85 18.36
CA MET A 168 -10.78 -5.67 19.27
C MET A 168 -11.22 -6.99 18.63
N THR A 169 -11.18 -7.08 17.30
CA THR A 169 -11.50 -8.31 16.57
C THR A 169 -10.56 -8.54 15.41
N PRO A 170 -9.36 -9.06 15.70
CA PRO A 170 -8.34 -9.30 14.69
C PRO A 170 -8.84 -10.16 13.52
N GLY A 171 -8.45 -9.79 12.31
CA GLY A 171 -8.79 -10.51 11.09
C GLY A 171 -10.22 -10.30 10.56
N MET A 172 -11.11 -9.66 11.33
CA MET A 172 -12.48 -9.37 10.88
C MET A 172 -12.59 -7.96 10.28
N ILE A 173 -13.30 -7.83 9.16
CA ILE A 173 -13.59 -6.53 8.56
C ILE A 173 -14.64 -5.80 9.39
N ARG A 174 -14.32 -4.58 9.82
CA ARG A 174 -15.22 -3.65 10.48
C ARG A 174 -15.69 -2.59 9.50
N VAL A 175 -17.01 -2.41 9.41
CA VAL A 175 -17.65 -1.40 8.57
C VAL A 175 -18.17 -0.26 9.44
N GLN A 176 -18.09 0.98 8.96
CA GLN A 176 -18.71 2.12 9.63
C GLN A 176 -19.08 3.20 8.62
N VAL A 177 -20.26 3.79 8.80
CA VAL A 177 -20.62 5.08 8.23
C VAL A 177 -20.34 6.14 9.30
N GLY A 178 -19.44 7.07 9.01
CA GLY A 178 -19.04 8.13 9.94
C GLY A 178 -19.28 9.51 9.33
N GLN A 179 -19.85 10.42 10.12
CA GLN A 179 -19.98 11.83 9.77
C GLN A 179 -18.86 12.63 10.43
N MET A 180 -18.16 13.45 9.65
CA MET A 180 -17.14 14.38 10.12
C MET A 180 -17.78 15.65 10.70
N PRO A 181 -17.06 16.44 11.53
CA PRO A 181 -17.61 17.69 12.08
C PRO A 181 -18.08 18.71 11.05
N ASP A 182 -17.60 18.63 9.82
CA ASP A 182 -18.04 19.46 8.69
C ASP A 182 -19.29 18.92 7.96
N GLY A 183 -19.96 17.92 8.53
CA GLY A 183 -21.20 17.32 8.01
C GLY A 183 -20.98 16.27 6.92
N ARG A 184 -19.76 16.11 6.37
CA ARG A 184 -19.49 15.13 5.32
C ARG A 184 -19.49 13.72 5.87
N THR A 185 -20.09 12.80 5.13
CA THR A 185 -20.23 11.39 5.52
C THR A 185 -19.33 10.49 4.69
N PHE A 186 -18.67 9.53 5.34
CA PHE A 186 -17.78 8.56 4.71
C PHE A 186 -18.14 7.14 5.12
N PHE A 187 -18.01 6.20 4.18
CA PHE A 187 -18.05 4.77 4.45
C PHE A 187 -16.62 4.23 4.56
N CYS A 188 -16.32 3.60 5.70
CA CYS A 188 -15.00 3.11 6.05
C CYS A 188 -15.04 1.60 6.29
N ILE A 189 -14.02 0.89 5.80
CA ILE A 189 -13.72 -0.49 6.17
C ILE A 189 -12.36 -0.56 6.88
N ALA A 190 -12.22 -1.41 7.89
CA ALA A 190 -10.98 -1.58 8.64
C ALA A 190 -10.74 -3.04 9.00
N ARG A 191 -9.47 -3.48 9.01
CA ARG A 191 -9.05 -4.83 9.42
C ARG A 191 -7.61 -4.80 9.91
N THR A 192 -7.27 -5.63 10.89
CA THR A 192 -5.87 -5.86 11.27
C THR A 192 -5.14 -6.69 10.20
N ILE A 193 -3.81 -6.56 10.16
CA ILE A 193 -2.91 -7.24 9.22
C ILE A 193 -1.81 -8.02 9.93
#